data_AF-A0AAV8DMA9-F1
#
_entry.id   AF-A0AAV8DMA9-F1
#
_cell.length_a   1.000
_cell.length_b   1.000
_cell.length_c   1.000
_cell.angle_alpha   90.00
_cell.angle_beta   90.00
_cell.angle_gamma   90.00
#
_symmetry.space_group_name_H-M   'P 1'
#
loop_
_entity.id
_entity.type
_entity.pdbx_description
1 polymer ?
#
loop_
_entity_poly.entity_id
_entity_poly.type
_entity_poly.pdbx_seq_one_letter_code
_entity_poly.pdbx_strand_id
1 'polypeptide(L)'
;MARPFLISFLFPLYIIFLLLCGGSSIAALSRDDFPSGFIFGAGTSGYQVEGAAAEDGRKPSIWDAFCHAGKMADHSNADVAADQYHKYKEDVKLMHETGLDAYRFSIAWPRLIPANIVSLEKALFRKYIKGLPVAPWGLSELLQHIKINYGNPPIMIHENGDFESDDSTNPITINDDFRINYLEQYLEALHLSIRNGSNTQGYFVWSFLDCFEYLYGYTTRYGIYGVKFNDTEKTRYTRSSARWYANFLGGKTNREGASRDTHLMKNIAVQ
;
A
#
# COMPACT_ATOMS: atom_id res chain seq x y z
N MET A 1 18.58 68.88 11.04
CA MET A 1 17.54 68.23 10.20
C MET A 1 18.10 66.94 9.63
N ALA A 2 17.40 65.84 9.90
CA ALA A 2 17.46 64.46 9.39
C ALA A 2 18.81 63.83 8.96
N ARG A 3 19.26 62.82 9.74
CA ARG A 3 20.11 61.71 9.26
C ARG A 3 19.19 60.60 8.72
N PRO A 4 19.40 60.03 7.52
CA PRO A 4 18.61 58.90 7.04
C PRO A 4 19.10 57.56 7.61
N PHE A 5 18.15 56.65 7.69
CA PHE A 5 18.11 55.45 8.52
C PHE A 5 19.02 54.31 8.04
N LEU A 6 19.58 53.58 9.01
CA LEU A 6 20.13 52.22 8.85
C LEU A 6 19.01 51.25 8.45
N ILE A 7 18.78 51.05 7.15
CA ILE A 7 18.01 49.91 6.63
C ILE A 7 18.73 49.40 5.39
N SER A 8 19.83 48.68 5.57
CA SER A 8 20.49 48.01 4.43
C SER A 8 21.29 46.75 4.81
N PHE A 9 21.56 46.53 6.10
CA PHE A 9 22.38 45.37 6.53
C PHE A 9 21.59 44.16 7.04
N LEU A 10 20.26 44.24 7.21
CA LEU A 10 19.44 43.11 7.70
C LEU A 10 18.86 42.22 6.58
N PHE A 11 18.75 42.75 5.36
CA PHE A 11 18.22 42.00 4.21
C PHE A 11 19.11 40.82 3.75
N PRO A 12 20.45 40.95 3.66
CA PRO A 12 21.30 39.82 3.29
C PRO A 12 21.39 38.76 4.40
N LEU A 13 21.26 39.15 5.67
CA LEU A 13 21.20 38.22 6.81
C LEU A 13 19.92 37.37 6.80
N TYR A 14 18.78 37.93 6.37
CA TYR A 14 17.52 37.19 6.24
C TYR A 14 17.54 36.18 5.07
N ILE A 15 18.16 36.54 3.95
CA ILE A 15 18.38 35.63 2.82
C ILE A 15 19.37 34.52 3.17
N ILE A 16 20.44 34.83 3.93
CA ILE A 16 21.39 33.82 4.43
C ILE A 16 20.71 32.90 5.46
N PHE A 17 19.82 33.41 6.31
CA PHE A 17 19.03 32.58 7.24
C PHE A 17 18.05 31.64 6.50
N LEU A 18 17.42 32.11 5.42
CA LEU A 18 16.59 31.30 4.53
C LEU A 18 17.40 30.26 3.73
N LEU A 19 18.62 30.60 3.32
CA LEU A 19 19.55 29.67 2.63
C LEU A 19 20.16 28.63 3.60
N LEU A 20 20.40 29.00 4.87
CA LEU A 20 20.88 28.08 5.91
C LEU A 20 19.78 27.17 6.47
N CYS A 21 18.50 27.59 6.39
CA CYS A 21 17.35 26.74 6.71
C CYS A 21 16.85 25.89 5.52
N GLY A 22 17.34 26.14 4.31
CA GLY A 22 16.88 25.52 3.06
C GLY A 22 17.49 24.16 2.72
N GLY A 23 18.01 23.44 3.71
CA GLY A 23 18.75 22.19 3.52
C GLY A 23 18.50 21.16 4.61
N SER A 24 17.29 21.08 5.15
CA SER A 24 16.89 19.84 5.82
C SER A 24 16.62 18.82 4.73
N SER A 25 17.57 17.90 4.50
CA SER A 25 17.20 16.57 4.04
C SER A 25 16.03 16.16 4.94
N ILE A 26 14.83 16.02 4.36
CA ILE A 26 13.72 15.39 5.10
C ILE A 26 14.30 14.04 5.51
N ALA A 27 14.55 13.86 6.80
CA ALA A 27 15.02 12.59 7.31
C ALA A 27 14.01 11.54 6.84
N ALA A 28 14.49 10.46 6.23
CA ALA A 28 13.62 9.39 5.78
C ALA A 28 12.77 8.93 6.97
N LEU A 29 11.43 8.95 6.82
CA LEU A 29 10.52 8.53 7.89
C LEU A 29 10.81 7.10 8.34
N SER A 30 10.57 6.85 9.61
CA SER A 30 10.67 5.55 10.25
C SER A 30 9.43 5.30 11.10
N ARG A 31 9.29 4.06 11.59
CA ARG A 31 8.25 3.71 12.56
C ARG A 31 8.24 4.64 13.79
N ASP A 32 9.41 5.11 14.22
CA ASP A 32 9.55 5.92 15.44
C ASP A 32 8.96 7.34 15.29
N ASP A 33 8.66 7.76 14.07
CA ASP A 33 7.96 9.02 13.79
C ASP A 33 6.44 8.92 14.01
N PHE A 34 5.91 7.72 14.28
CA PHE A 34 4.50 7.46 14.56
C PHE A 34 4.26 7.20 16.06
N PRO A 35 3.01 7.38 16.57
CA PRO A 35 2.70 7.11 17.98
C PRO A 35 3.05 5.68 18.40
N SER A 36 3.46 5.49 19.66
CA SER A 36 3.96 4.20 20.20
C SER A 36 2.96 3.02 20.18
N GLY A 37 1.69 3.26 19.84
CA GLY A 37 0.66 2.25 19.62
C GLY A 37 0.10 2.21 18.20
N PHE A 38 0.72 2.90 17.25
CA PHE A 38 0.28 2.91 15.87
C PHE A 38 0.52 1.53 15.23
N ILE A 39 -0.51 0.97 14.61
CA ILE A 39 -0.49 -0.39 14.07
C ILE A 39 -0.08 -0.35 12.60
N PHE A 40 1.04 -0.98 12.28
CA PHE A 40 1.46 -1.21 10.91
C PHE A 40 1.22 -2.66 10.51
N GLY A 41 0.63 -2.85 9.33
CA GLY A 41 0.30 -4.16 8.82
C GLY A 41 0.33 -4.25 7.31
N ALA A 42 -0.07 -5.41 6.81
CA ALA A 42 -0.32 -5.64 5.40
C ALA A 42 -1.58 -6.51 5.24
N GLY A 43 -2.18 -6.45 4.06
CA GLY A 43 -3.46 -7.11 3.77
C GLY A 43 -3.41 -8.08 2.60
N THR A 44 -4.31 -9.08 2.65
CA THR A 44 -4.75 -9.91 1.52
C THR A 44 -6.26 -10.14 1.60
N SER A 45 -6.83 -10.81 0.58
CA SER A 45 -8.22 -11.26 0.58
C SER A 45 -8.30 -12.73 0.15
N GLY A 46 -9.15 -13.52 0.82
CA GLY A 46 -9.22 -14.98 0.69
C GLY A 46 -9.27 -15.48 -0.75
N TYR A 47 -10.24 -15.03 -1.57
CA TYR A 47 -10.34 -15.48 -2.96
C TYR A 47 -9.11 -15.13 -3.80
N GLN A 48 -8.38 -14.07 -3.45
CA GLN A 48 -7.25 -13.59 -4.22
C GLN A 48 -5.95 -14.36 -3.95
N VAL A 49 -5.82 -15.01 -2.79
CA VAL A 49 -4.57 -15.67 -2.37
C VAL A 49 -4.70 -17.12 -1.92
N GLU A 50 -5.87 -17.56 -1.44
CA GLU A 50 -6.01 -18.88 -0.80
C GLU A 50 -5.78 -20.05 -1.77
N GLY A 51 -6.45 -20.05 -2.93
CA GLY A 51 -6.47 -21.22 -3.81
C GLY A 51 -7.33 -22.35 -3.26
N ALA A 52 -6.94 -23.61 -3.48
CA ALA A 52 -7.61 -24.80 -2.95
C ALA A 52 -9.15 -24.77 -3.15
N ALA A 53 -9.58 -24.38 -4.35
CA ALA A 53 -10.98 -24.03 -4.62
C ALA A 53 -11.94 -25.23 -4.50
N ALA A 54 -11.44 -26.45 -4.68
CA ALA A 54 -12.20 -27.70 -4.65
C ALA A 54 -11.87 -28.60 -3.44
N GLU A 55 -11.15 -28.08 -2.45
CA GLU A 55 -10.65 -28.87 -1.32
C GLU A 55 -11.52 -28.70 -0.07
N ASP A 56 -11.47 -29.71 0.81
CA ASP A 56 -12.08 -29.73 2.13
C ASP A 56 -13.56 -29.29 2.17
N GLY A 57 -14.28 -29.59 1.09
CA GLY A 57 -15.71 -29.32 0.97
C GLY A 57 -16.08 -27.88 0.62
N ARG A 58 -15.11 -27.01 0.30
CA ARG A 58 -15.36 -25.64 -0.18
C ARG A 58 -16.37 -25.64 -1.33
N LYS A 59 -17.30 -24.69 -1.30
CA LYS A 59 -18.29 -24.48 -2.37
C LYS A 59 -17.87 -23.35 -3.31
N PRO A 60 -18.35 -23.36 -4.57
CA PRO A 60 -18.13 -22.24 -5.48
C PRO A 60 -18.72 -20.95 -4.93
N SER A 61 -17.94 -19.87 -4.99
CA SER A 61 -18.39 -18.50 -4.76
C SER A 61 -18.92 -17.86 -6.05
N ILE A 62 -19.41 -16.62 -5.93
CA ILE A 62 -19.76 -15.80 -7.09
C ILE A 62 -18.57 -15.57 -8.04
N TRP A 63 -17.34 -15.52 -7.51
CA TRP A 63 -16.15 -15.32 -8.32
C TRP A 63 -15.72 -16.59 -9.04
N ASP A 64 -15.87 -17.77 -8.44
CA ASP A 64 -15.64 -19.06 -9.14
C ASP A 64 -16.56 -19.13 -10.36
N ALA A 65 -17.86 -18.87 -10.16
CA ALA A 65 -18.85 -18.86 -11.23
C ALA A 65 -18.53 -17.81 -12.31
N PHE A 66 -18.06 -16.62 -11.93
CA PHE A 66 -17.69 -15.57 -12.88
C PHE A 66 -16.45 -15.93 -13.70
N CYS A 67 -15.40 -16.42 -13.06
CA CYS A 67 -14.15 -16.80 -13.71
C CYS A 67 -14.34 -18.01 -14.63
N HIS A 68 -15.02 -19.06 -14.16
CA HIS A 68 -15.28 -20.27 -14.95
C HIS A 68 -16.29 -20.05 -16.08
N ALA A 69 -17.07 -18.97 -16.06
CA ALA A 69 -17.89 -18.56 -17.20
C ALA A 69 -17.08 -17.98 -18.38
N GLY A 70 -15.74 -17.91 -18.28
CA GLY A 70 -14.84 -17.47 -19.34
C GLY A 70 -14.96 -15.98 -19.67
N LYS A 71 -15.45 -15.17 -18.72
CA LYS A 71 -15.66 -13.73 -18.90
C LYS A 71 -14.43 -12.88 -18.56
N MET A 72 -13.40 -13.47 -17.97
CA MET A 72 -12.13 -12.82 -17.65
C MET A 72 -11.38 -12.38 -18.92
N ALA A 73 -10.71 -11.23 -18.87
CA ALA A 73 -9.98 -10.70 -20.02
C ALA A 73 -8.72 -11.52 -20.37
N ASP A 74 -8.06 -12.08 -19.35
CA ASP A 74 -6.90 -12.96 -19.47
C ASP A 74 -7.28 -14.46 -19.35
N HIS A 75 -8.57 -14.77 -19.29
CA HIS A 75 -9.12 -16.11 -19.08
C HIS A 75 -8.63 -16.85 -17.82
N SER A 76 -8.05 -16.14 -16.85
CA SER A 76 -7.54 -16.75 -15.63
C SER A 76 -8.64 -16.98 -14.58
N ASN A 77 -8.31 -17.77 -13.55
CA ASN A 77 -9.13 -17.99 -12.37
C ASN A 77 -8.26 -18.05 -11.10
N ALA A 78 -8.88 -18.13 -9.93
CA ALA A 78 -8.21 -18.22 -8.64
C ALA A 78 -8.28 -19.61 -8.01
N ASP A 79 -8.41 -20.67 -8.83
CA ASP A 79 -8.54 -22.03 -8.31
C ASP A 79 -7.34 -22.44 -7.46
N VAL A 80 -6.15 -21.94 -7.84
CA VAL A 80 -4.87 -22.11 -7.14
C VAL A 80 -4.36 -20.80 -6.53
N ALA A 81 -4.49 -19.66 -7.21
CA ALA A 81 -4.01 -18.36 -6.72
C ALA A 81 -2.55 -18.40 -6.23
N ALA A 82 -2.27 -17.80 -5.07
CA ALA A 82 -0.98 -17.89 -4.39
C ALA A 82 -0.84 -19.16 -3.55
N ASP A 83 -1.84 -20.04 -3.52
CA ASP A 83 -1.85 -21.27 -2.74
C ASP A 83 -1.58 -21.03 -1.23
N GLN A 84 -2.04 -19.89 -0.72
CA GLN A 84 -1.88 -19.54 0.71
C GLN A 84 -2.58 -20.57 1.61
N TYR A 85 -3.62 -21.26 1.12
CA TYR A 85 -4.29 -22.33 1.87
C TYR A 85 -3.30 -23.40 2.38
N HIS A 86 -2.35 -23.80 1.53
CA HIS A 86 -1.30 -24.76 1.89
C HIS A 86 -0.06 -24.08 2.46
N LYS A 87 0.25 -22.87 2.00
CA LYS A 87 1.52 -22.18 2.29
C LYS A 87 1.45 -21.12 3.39
N TYR A 88 0.35 -21.03 4.14
CA TYR A 88 0.18 -20.01 5.19
C TYR A 88 1.32 -19.98 6.22
N LYS A 89 2.00 -21.11 6.51
CA LYS A 89 3.14 -21.13 7.43
C LYS A 89 4.34 -20.36 6.89
N GLU A 90 4.60 -20.44 5.59
CA GLU A 90 5.63 -19.64 4.93
C GLU A 90 5.24 -18.16 4.96
N ASP A 91 3.97 -17.86 4.65
CA ASP A 91 3.48 -16.48 4.66
C ASP A 91 3.55 -15.87 6.07
N VAL A 92 3.17 -16.60 7.13
CA VAL A 92 3.30 -16.16 8.53
C VAL A 92 4.75 -15.93 8.93
N LYS A 93 5.68 -16.76 8.44
CA LYS A 93 7.11 -16.52 8.65
C LYS A 93 7.54 -15.19 8.01
N LEU A 94 7.13 -14.92 6.78
CA LEU A 94 7.42 -13.63 6.12
C LEU A 94 6.79 -12.44 6.87
N MET A 95 5.59 -12.59 7.42
CA MET A 95 4.94 -11.53 8.24
C MET A 95 5.79 -11.21 9.47
N HIS A 96 6.28 -12.25 10.15
CA HIS A 96 7.15 -12.10 11.31
C HIS A 96 8.49 -11.45 10.94
N GLU A 97 9.13 -11.92 9.88
CA GLU A 97 10.42 -11.38 9.41
C GLU A 97 10.30 -9.92 8.91
N THR A 98 9.15 -9.52 8.39
CA THR A 98 8.85 -8.12 8.01
C THR A 98 8.68 -7.22 9.24
N GLY A 99 8.26 -7.77 10.39
CA GLY A 99 7.96 -7.02 11.60
C GLY A 99 6.57 -6.40 11.63
N LEU A 100 5.57 -7.04 11.00
CA LEU A 100 4.18 -6.56 11.03
C LEU A 100 3.60 -6.65 12.46
N ASP A 101 2.85 -5.62 12.88
CA ASP A 101 2.05 -5.69 14.11
C ASP A 101 0.76 -6.47 13.90
N ALA A 102 0.21 -6.38 12.69
CA ALA A 102 -1.06 -6.98 12.31
C ALA A 102 -1.07 -7.46 10.86
N TYR A 103 -1.81 -8.53 10.61
CA TYR A 103 -2.10 -9.02 9.28
C TYR A 103 -3.61 -9.04 9.05
N ARG A 104 -4.06 -8.35 8.00
CA ARG A 104 -5.47 -8.32 7.60
C ARG A 104 -5.71 -9.39 6.53
N PHE A 105 -6.66 -10.28 6.77
CA PHE A 105 -7.15 -11.24 5.79
C PHE A 105 -8.68 -11.31 5.85
N SER A 106 -9.31 -11.77 4.77
CA SER A 106 -10.76 -12.03 4.74
C SER A 106 -11.04 -13.53 4.89
N ILE A 107 -12.19 -13.85 5.46
CA ILE A 107 -12.62 -15.24 5.66
C ILE A 107 -13.44 -15.67 4.45
N ALA A 108 -13.00 -16.73 3.76
CA ALA A 108 -13.74 -17.30 2.64
C ALA A 108 -15.05 -17.95 3.12
N TRP A 109 -16.14 -17.20 3.05
CA TRP A 109 -17.47 -17.68 3.41
C TRP A 109 -17.87 -19.04 2.78
N PRO A 110 -17.56 -19.32 1.51
CA PRO A 110 -17.87 -20.61 0.87
C PRO A 110 -17.13 -21.82 1.46
N ARG A 111 -16.13 -21.61 2.34
CA ARG A 111 -15.50 -22.70 3.12
C ARG A 111 -16.24 -22.99 4.43
N LEU A 112 -16.99 -22.02 4.95
CA LEU A 112 -17.63 -22.12 6.27
C LEU A 112 -19.12 -22.42 6.20
N ILE A 113 -19.83 -21.89 5.20
CA ILE A 113 -21.29 -22.05 5.11
C ILE A 113 -21.71 -23.12 4.09
N PRO A 114 -22.58 -24.07 4.49
CA PRO A 114 -23.16 -25.04 3.58
C PRO A 114 -24.11 -24.38 2.57
N ALA A 115 -24.22 -24.99 1.38
CA ALA A 115 -24.74 -24.43 0.13
C ALA A 115 -26.22 -23.97 0.11
N ASN A 116 -26.92 -23.99 1.25
CA ASN A 116 -28.37 -23.77 1.34
C ASN A 116 -28.76 -22.33 1.76
N ILE A 117 -27.84 -21.37 1.72
CA ILE A 117 -28.15 -19.97 2.03
C ILE A 117 -27.57 -19.06 0.93
N VAL A 118 -28.48 -18.33 0.29
CA VAL A 118 -28.29 -17.21 -0.65
C VAL A 118 -28.11 -17.52 -2.14
N SER A 119 -29.17 -17.28 -2.91
CA SER A 119 -29.13 -16.89 -4.33
C SER A 119 -28.97 -15.37 -4.42
N LEU A 120 -27.90 -14.87 -5.05
CA LEU A 120 -27.74 -13.44 -5.34
C LEU A 120 -27.82 -13.19 -6.84
N GLU A 121 -28.67 -12.24 -7.23
CA GLU A 121 -28.77 -11.72 -8.58
C GLU A 121 -27.52 -10.91 -8.98
N LYS A 122 -27.22 -10.93 -10.27
CA LYS A 122 -26.00 -10.41 -10.90
C LYS A 122 -26.01 -8.89 -10.96
N ALA A 123 -24.99 -8.25 -10.40
CA ALA A 123 -24.61 -6.88 -10.74
C ALA A 123 -23.41 -6.90 -11.71
N LEU A 124 -23.53 -6.14 -12.80
CA LEU A 124 -22.51 -5.97 -13.83
C LEU A 124 -21.57 -4.82 -13.46
N PHE A 125 -20.26 -5.05 -13.48
CA PHE A 125 -19.27 -3.97 -13.54
C PHE A 125 -18.13 -4.32 -14.51
N ARG A 126 -17.87 -3.44 -15.48
CA ARG A 126 -16.64 -3.31 -16.27
C ARG A 126 -16.42 -1.83 -16.63
N LYS A 127 -15.23 -1.28 -16.37
CA LYS A 127 -14.10 -1.12 -17.34
C LYS A 127 -13.16 0.04 -16.89
N TYR A 128 -11.86 -0.21 -17.07
CA TYR A 128 -10.69 0.69 -17.05
C TYR A 128 -10.32 1.46 -15.78
N ILE A 129 -9.36 0.90 -15.06
CA ILE A 129 -8.28 1.65 -14.40
C ILE A 129 -7.03 1.52 -15.28
N LYS A 130 -6.54 2.65 -15.81
CA LYS A 130 -5.20 2.80 -16.40
C LYS A 130 -4.51 3.91 -15.61
N GLY A 131 -3.50 3.56 -14.81
CA GLY A 131 -2.68 4.50 -14.03
C GLY A 131 -3.51 5.34 -13.06
N LEU A 132 -3.61 4.91 -11.80
CA LEU A 132 -4.19 5.77 -10.77
C LEU A 132 -3.22 6.94 -10.52
N PRO A 133 -3.69 8.20 -10.53
CA PRO A 133 -2.84 9.31 -10.16
C PRO A 133 -2.39 9.15 -8.70
N VAL A 134 -1.08 9.26 -8.46
CA VAL A 134 -0.51 9.30 -7.10
C VAL A 134 -0.91 10.62 -6.45
N ALA A 135 -1.74 10.56 -5.41
CA ALA A 135 -2.37 11.73 -4.81
C ALA A 135 -2.36 11.64 -3.26
N PRO A 136 -1.18 11.70 -2.62
CA PRO A 136 -1.06 11.62 -1.17
C PRO A 136 -1.79 12.76 -0.45
N TRP A 137 -1.90 13.94 -1.08
CA TRP A 137 -2.71 15.05 -0.57
C TRP A 137 -4.19 14.67 -0.38
N GLY A 138 -4.73 13.76 -1.19
CA GLY A 138 -6.12 13.29 -1.07
C GLY A 138 -6.37 12.52 0.23
N LEU A 139 -5.35 11.80 0.73
CA LEU A 139 -5.42 11.18 2.06
C LEU A 139 -5.50 12.25 3.16
N SER A 140 -4.64 13.27 3.10
CA SER A 140 -4.64 14.37 4.07
C SER A 140 -5.98 15.10 4.11
N GLU A 141 -6.54 15.42 2.94
CA GLU A 141 -7.84 16.08 2.82
C GLU A 141 -8.98 15.22 3.38
N LEU A 142 -8.97 13.91 3.09
CA LEU A 142 -9.98 12.98 3.63
C LEU A 142 -9.89 12.89 5.16
N LEU A 143 -8.70 12.74 5.73
CA LEU A 143 -8.51 12.66 7.18
C LEU A 143 -8.88 13.98 7.86
N GLN A 144 -8.54 15.12 7.25
CA GLN A 144 -8.95 16.43 7.73
C GLN A 144 -10.48 16.61 7.69
N HIS A 145 -11.13 16.16 6.62
CA HIS A 145 -12.57 16.18 6.47
C HIS A 145 -13.27 15.31 7.52
N ILE A 146 -12.79 14.09 7.76
CA ILE A 146 -13.31 13.19 8.79
C ILE A 146 -13.15 13.82 10.19
N LYS A 147 -11.98 14.39 10.47
CA LYS A 147 -11.70 15.07 11.73
C LYS A 147 -12.66 16.24 11.99
N ILE A 148 -12.77 17.17 11.04
CA ILE A 148 -13.58 18.39 11.20
C ILE A 148 -15.07 18.05 11.24
N ASN A 149 -15.56 17.23 10.33
CA ASN A 149 -16.99 17.09 10.08
C ASN A 149 -17.65 15.92 10.82
N TYR A 150 -16.87 14.96 11.32
CA TYR A 150 -17.39 13.72 11.93
C TYR A 150 -16.83 13.43 13.33
N GLY A 151 -16.20 14.42 13.98
CA GLY A 151 -15.78 14.30 15.38
C GLY A 151 -14.50 13.49 15.60
N ASN A 152 -13.66 13.34 14.57
CA ASN A 152 -12.36 12.68 14.66
C ASN A 152 -12.37 11.25 15.25
N PRO A 153 -13.21 10.33 14.72
CA PRO A 153 -13.23 8.95 15.16
C PRO A 153 -11.88 8.26 14.92
N PRO A 154 -11.58 7.17 15.63
CA PRO A 154 -10.46 6.29 15.31
C PRO A 154 -10.52 5.80 13.86
N ILE A 155 -9.41 5.88 13.13
CA ILE A 155 -9.32 5.42 11.72
C ILE A 155 -8.24 4.35 11.60
N MET A 156 -8.55 3.27 10.87
CA MET A 156 -7.56 2.35 10.31
C MET A 156 -7.63 2.34 8.79
N ILE A 157 -6.50 2.59 8.15
CA ILE A 157 -6.37 2.50 6.69
C ILE A 157 -6.08 1.04 6.37
N HIS A 158 -7.09 0.30 5.95
CA HIS A 158 -6.96 -1.16 5.73
C HIS A 158 -6.34 -1.57 4.39
N GLU A 159 -6.25 -0.64 3.43
CA GLU A 159 -5.63 -0.85 2.11
C GLU A 159 -5.03 0.46 1.59
N ASN A 160 -3.75 0.44 1.25
CA ASN A 160 -3.11 1.45 0.41
C ASN A 160 -1.88 0.84 -0.27
N GLY A 161 -1.72 1.08 -1.57
CA GLY A 161 -0.58 0.55 -2.32
C GLY A 161 -0.71 0.80 -3.81
N ASP A 162 0.31 0.36 -4.55
CA ASP A 162 0.47 0.61 -5.98
C ASP A 162 0.89 -0.65 -6.74
N PHE A 163 0.53 -0.69 -8.02
CA PHE A 163 0.72 -1.86 -8.87
C PHE A 163 1.66 -1.63 -10.03
N GLU A 164 2.35 -2.70 -10.42
CA GLU A 164 2.93 -2.81 -11.75
C GLU A 164 2.06 -3.70 -12.61
N SER A 165 2.05 -3.44 -13.93
CA SER A 165 1.45 -4.36 -14.90
C SER A 165 2.47 -5.42 -15.28
N ASP A 166 2.06 -6.68 -15.26
CA ASP A 166 2.84 -7.80 -15.78
C ASP A 166 2.63 -7.85 -17.29
N ASP A 167 3.52 -7.21 -18.05
CA ASP A 167 3.66 -7.48 -19.47
C ASP A 167 4.69 -8.58 -19.63
N SER A 168 4.34 -9.64 -20.36
CA SER A 168 5.12 -10.84 -20.71
C SER A 168 6.58 -10.60 -21.16
N THR A 169 6.96 -9.35 -21.39
CA THR A 169 8.28 -8.87 -21.78
C THR A 169 9.18 -8.48 -20.61
N ASN A 170 8.66 -8.28 -19.39
CA ASN A 170 9.43 -7.90 -18.21
C ASN A 170 9.62 -9.08 -17.24
N PRO A 171 10.88 -9.47 -16.94
CA PRO A 171 11.15 -10.51 -15.96
C PRO A 171 10.74 -10.05 -14.55
N ILE A 172 10.54 -11.02 -13.65
CA ILE A 172 10.25 -10.83 -12.22
C ILE A 172 10.92 -9.58 -11.64
N THR A 173 10.13 -8.53 -11.40
CA THR A 173 10.62 -7.27 -10.86
C THR A 173 10.89 -7.42 -9.37
N ILE A 174 12.16 -7.68 -9.03
CA ILE A 174 12.64 -7.65 -7.64
C ILE A 174 12.83 -6.19 -7.16
N ASN A 175 13.09 -5.26 -8.08
CA ASN A 175 13.36 -3.85 -7.78
C ASN A 175 12.15 -2.99 -8.17
N ASP A 176 11.32 -2.66 -7.20
CA ASP A 176 10.04 -1.98 -7.35
C ASP A 176 10.06 -0.62 -6.65
N ASP A 177 11.09 0.19 -6.93
CA ASP A 177 11.32 1.47 -6.26
C ASP A 177 10.16 2.47 -6.44
N PHE A 178 9.37 2.33 -7.51
CA PHE A 178 8.14 3.10 -7.68
C PHE A 178 7.14 2.87 -6.53
N ARG A 179 7.02 1.62 -6.05
CA ARG A 179 6.15 1.24 -4.93
C ARG A 179 6.69 1.78 -3.61
N ILE A 180 8.01 1.77 -3.43
CA ILE A 180 8.66 2.45 -2.29
C ILE A 180 8.31 3.93 -2.30
N ASN A 181 8.53 4.62 -3.42
CA ASN A 181 8.25 6.05 -3.56
C ASN A 181 6.76 6.36 -3.33
N TYR A 182 5.85 5.49 -3.77
CA TYR A 182 4.42 5.60 -3.48
C TYR A 182 4.15 5.52 -1.98
N LEU A 183 4.63 4.46 -1.31
CA LEU A 183 4.38 4.23 0.11
C LEU A 183 4.98 5.35 0.97
N GLU A 184 6.20 5.80 0.65
CA GLU A 184 6.84 6.94 1.33
C GLU A 184 5.96 8.19 1.28
N GLN A 185 5.45 8.57 0.10
CA GLN A 185 4.60 9.76 -0.06
C GLN A 185 3.30 9.67 0.76
N TYR A 186 2.67 8.50 0.81
CA TYR A 186 1.44 8.30 1.60
C TYR A 186 1.71 8.26 3.11
N LEU A 187 2.82 7.67 3.54
CA LEU A 187 3.23 7.69 4.95
C LEU A 187 3.66 9.09 5.40
N GLU A 188 4.29 9.89 4.53
CA GLU A 188 4.59 11.30 4.80
C GLU A 188 3.31 12.12 5.01
N ALA A 189 2.33 11.98 4.09
CA ALA A 189 1.03 12.63 4.23
C ALA A 189 0.27 12.17 5.49
N LEU A 190 0.32 10.88 5.81
CA LEU A 190 -0.28 10.31 7.00
C LEU A 190 0.38 10.83 8.29
N HIS A 191 1.71 10.84 8.34
CA HIS A 191 2.47 11.36 9.47
C HIS A 191 2.10 12.83 9.74
N LEU A 192 2.06 13.66 8.70
CA LEU A 192 1.62 15.06 8.82
C LEU A 192 0.16 15.17 9.30
N SER A 193 -0.73 14.31 8.81
CA SER A 193 -2.14 14.28 9.24
C SER A 193 -2.29 13.91 10.71
N ILE A 194 -1.53 12.92 11.19
CA ILE A 194 -1.48 12.53 12.61
C ILE A 194 -0.92 13.67 13.47
N ARG A 195 0.17 14.31 13.03
CA ARG A 195 0.72 15.50 13.72
C ARG A 195 -0.27 16.66 13.76
N ASN A 196 -1.16 16.76 12.78
CA ASN A 196 -2.25 17.72 12.77
C ASN A 196 -3.50 17.25 13.55
N GLY A 197 -3.40 16.18 14.34
CA GLY A 197 -4.44 15.71 15.24
C GLY A 197 -5.45 14.72 14.64
N SER A 198 -5.18 14.13 13.47
CA SER A 198 -5.98 12.99 12.99
C SER A 198 -5.88 11.82 13.96
N ASN A 199 -7.02 11.23 14.35
CA ASN A 199 -7.07 10.02 15.17
C ASN A 199 -6.87 8.74 14.33
N THR A 200 -5.92 8.78 13.40
CA THR A 200 -5.55 7.58 12.63
C THR A 200 -4.63 6.71 13.48
N GLN A 201 -4.95 5.42 13.56
CA GLN A 201 -4.33 4.47 14.50
C GLN A 201 -3.65 3.30 13.81
N GLY A 202 -3.88 3.09 12.51
CA GLY A 202 -3.20 2.04 11.77
C GLY A 202 -3.19 2.21 10.26
N TYR A 203 -2.24 1.54 9.62
CA TYR A 203 -2.01 1.56 8.18
C TYR A 203 -1.59 0.18 7.67
N PHE A 204 -2.30 -0.31 6.66
CA PHE A 204 -2.11 -1.62 6.05
C PHE A 204 -1.75 -1.49 4.58
N VAL A 205 -0.57 -2.01 4.22
CA VAL A 205 -0.12 -2.08 2.82
C VAL A 205 -0.98 -3.06 2.03
N TRP A 206 -1.53 -2.61 0.90
CA TRP A 206 -2.10 -3.48 -0.12
C TRP A 206 -1.07 -3.73 -1.23
N SER A 207 -0.56 -4.94 -1.43
CA SER A 207 -0.87 -6.18 -0.71
C SER A 207 0.38 -6.83 -0.15
N PHE A 208 0.19 -7.76 0.79
CA PHE A 208 1.31 -8.52 1.34
C PHE A 208 1.92 -9.46 0.28
N LEU A 209 1.07 -10.16 -0.47
CA LEU A 209 1.46 -11.07 -1.56
C LEU A 209 0.88 -10.57 -2.88
N ASP A 210 1.56 -10.86 -3.99
CA ASP A 210 0.89 -10.87 -5.28
C ASP A 210 -0.32 -11.80 -5.23
N CYS A 211 -1.40 -11.38 -5.87
CA CYS A 211 -2.68 -12.05 -5.76
C CYS A 211 -3.44 -12.01 -7.10
N PHE A 212 -4.54 -12.75 -7.18
CA PHE A 212 -5.49 -12.68 -8.29
C PHE A 212 -6.32 -11.39 -8.19
N GLU A 213 -6.11 -10.43 -9.09
CA GLU A 213 -6.70 -9.08 -9.04
C GLU A 213 -8.03 -8.99 -9.81
N TYR A 214 -8.97 -9.86 -9.44
CA TYR A 214 -10.35 -9.84 -9.93
C TYR A 214 -10.43 -9.66 -11.45
N LEU A 215 -10.91 -8.51 -11.94
CA LEU A 215 -11.09 -8.27 -13.38
C LEU A 215 -9.78 -8.23 -14.18
N TYR A 216 -8.64 -8.12 -13.51
CA TYR A 216 -7.30 -8.10 -14.09
C TYR A 216 -6.56 -9.43 -13.91
N GLY A 217 -7.15 -10.40 -13.21
CA GLY A 217 -6.57 -11.73 -13.04
C GLY A 217 -5.13 -11.65 -12.54
N TYR A 218 -4.19 -12.21 -13.31
CA TYR A 218 -2.76 -12.14 -12.99
C TYR A 218 -1.99 -11.14 -13.86
N THR A 219 -2.60 -10.09 -14.41
CA THR A 219 -1.86 -9.10 -15.22
C THR A 219 -1.38 -7.89 -14.41
N THR A 220 -1.70 -7.80 -13.12
CA THR A 220 -1.22 -6.75 -12.22
C THR A 220 -0.65 -7.33 -10.94
N ARG A 221 0.32 -6.62 -10.34
CA ARG A 221 1.07 -7.07 -9.16
C ARG A 221 1.10 -5.95 -8.11
N TYR A 222 0.47 -6.18 -6.96
CA TYR A 222 0.46 -5.25 -5.82
C TYR A 222 1.36 -5.69 -4.67
N GLY A 223 1.82 -6.94 -4.67
CA GLY A 223 2.47 -7.55 -3.52
C GLY A 223 3.83 -6.92 -3.21
N ILE A 224 4.11 -6.66 -1.94
CA ILE A 224 5.50 -6.40 -1.50
C ILE A 224 6.34 -7.70 -1.55
N TYR A 225 5.69 -8.86 -1.37
CA TYR A 225 6.23 -10.15 -1.76
C TYR A 225 5.57 -10.61 -3.05
N GLY A 226 6.40 -11.02 -4.00
CA GLY A 226 5.91 -11.55 -5.26
C GLY A 226 5.70 -13.05 -5.23
N VAL A 227 4.84 -13.54 -6.12
CA VAL A 227 4.48 -14.95 -6.25
C VAL A 227 4.74 -15.41 -7.68
N LYS A 228 5.51 -16.49 -7.84
CA LYS A 228 5.73 -17.12 -9.14
C LYS A 228 4.52 -17.97 -9.52
N PHE A 229 3.49 -17.38 -10.14
CA PHE A 229 2.25 -18.11 -10.45
C PHE A 229 2.42 -19.29 -11.41
N ASN A 230 3.41 -19.23 -12.31
CA ASN A 230 3.75 -20.32 -13.23
C ASN A 230 4.52 -21.47 -12.56
N ASP A 231 5.01 -21.28 -11.34
CA ASP A 231 5.63 -22.33 -10.55
C ASP A 231 4.54 -23.19 -9.90
N THR A 232 4.70 -24.53 -9.97
CA THR A 232 3.84 -25.46 -9.24
C THR A 232 3.84 -25.14 -7.75
N GLU A 233 5.00 -24.79 -7.20
CA GLU A 233 5.16 -24.45 -5.79
C GLU A 233 4.76 -23.01 -5.46
N LYS A 234 4.32 -22.17 -6.41
CA LYS A 234 3.93 -20.78 -6.12
C LYS A 234 4.94 -20.04 -5.24
N THR A 235 6.23 -20.23 -5.54
CA THR A 235 7.34 -19.73 -4.71
C THR A 235 7.24 -18.22 -4.49
N ARG A 236 7.40 -17.78 -3.23
CA ARG A 236 7.47 -16.35 -2.87
C ARG A 236 8.86 -15.78 -3.15
N TYR A 237 8.93 -14.50 -3.51
CA TYR A 237 10.19 -13.76 -3.59
C TYR A 237 10.04 -12.36 -3.00
N THR A 238 11.12 -11.86 -2.40
CA THR A 238 11.13 -10.55 -1.71
C THR A 238 11.45 -9.43 -2.69
N ARG A 239 10.57 -8.43 -2.81
CA ARG A 239 10.85 -7.20 -3.58
C ARG A 239 11.61 -6.16 -2.76
N SER A 240 12.09 -5.08 -3.39
CA SER A 240 12.76 -3.98 -2.67
C SER A 240 11.79 -3.29 -1.72
N SER A 241 10.51 -3.17 -2.06
CA SER A 241 9.47 -2.64 -1.18
C SER A 241 9.28 -3.46 0.10
N ALA A 242 9.32 -4.80 0.06
CA ALA A 242 9.27 -5.62 1.28
C ALA A 242 10.49 -5.38 2.18
N ARG A 243 11.69 -5.30 1.60
CA ARG A 243 12.92 -4.98 2.36
C ARG A 243 12.87 -3.57 2.95
N TRP A 244 12.41 -2.61 2.16
CA TRP A 244 12.24 -1.22 2.60
C TRP A 244 11.22 -1.14 3.74
N TYR A 245 10.07 -1.82 3.61
CA TYR A 245 9.02 -1.80 4.63
C TYR A 245 9.50 -2.45 5.93
N ALA A 246 10.21 -3.57 5.85
CA ALA A 246 10.85 -4.19 7.03
C ALA A 246 11.87 -3.25 7.70
N ASN A 247 12.65 -2.49 6.93
CA ASN A 247 13.57 -1.50 7.48
C ASN A 247 12.83 -0.32 8.15
N PHE A 248 11.78 0.19 7.50
CA PHE A 248 10.91 1.24 8.04
C PHE A 248 10.31 0.80 9.39
N LEU A 249 9.77 -0.42 9.46
CA LEU A 249 9.20 -1.01 10.68
C LEU A 249 10.25 -1.30 11.75
N GLY A 250 11.46 -1.67 11.35
CA GLY A 250 12.60 -1.88 12.25
C GLY A 250 13.28 -0.60 12.74
N GLY A 251 12.73 0.59 12.46
CA GLY A 251 13.30 1.88 12.88
C GLY A 251 14.59 2.29 12.15
N LYS A 252 14.90 1.66 11.01
CA LYS A 252 16.10 1.97 10.22
C LYS A 252 15.78 3.02 9.16
N THR A 253 16.30 4.24 9.33
CA THR A 253 16.24 5.27 8.28
C THR A 253 17.19 4.89 7.13
N ASN A 254 16.71 4.75 5.90
CA ASN A 254 17.57 4.58 4.70
C ASN A 254 18.42 5.85 4.49
N ARG A 255 19.58 5.93 5.15
CA ARG A 255 20.49 7.10 5.11
C ARG A 255 21.40 7.14 3.88
N GLU A 256 21.36 6.15 3.01
CA GLU A 256 22.27 6.05 1.87
C GLU A 256 21.49 5.66 0.61
N GLY A 257 21.27 6.60 -0.32
CA GLY A 257 21.02 6.22 -1.72
C GLY A 257 20.07 7.07 -2.58
N ALA A 258 19.17 7.89 -2.05
CA ALA A 258 18.19 8.58 -2.89
C ALA A 258 18.54 10.07 -3.12
N SER A 259 19.25 10.35 -4.23
CA SER A 259 19.26 11.69 -4.83
C SER A 259 17.86 11.99 -5.36
N ARG A 260 17.02 12.69 -4.59
CA ARG A 260 15.66 13.07 -5.00
C ARG A 260 15.66 14.41 -5.73
N ASP A 261 15.02 14.43 -6.89
CA ASP A 261 14.75 15.62 -7.69
C ASP A 261 13.66 16.47 -6.99
N THR A 262 14.02 17.67 -6.53
CA THR A 262 13.21 18.54 -5.66
C THR A 262 12.04 19.27 -6.35
N HIS A 263 11.43 18.71 -7.39
CA HIS A 263 10.48 19.47 -8.21
C HIS A 263 9.01 19.44 -7.73
N LEU A 264 8.60 18.51 -6.85
CA LEU A 264 7.16 18.35 -6.51
C LEU A 264 6.66 19.08 -5.26
N MET A 265 7.53 19.61 -4.39
CA MET A 265 7.10 20.19 -3.10
C MET A 265 6.86 21.70 -3.10
N LYS A 266 6.93 22.39 -4.26
CA LYS A 266 6.72 23.84 -4.32
C LYS A 266 5.26 24.31 -4.26
N ASN A 267 4.28 23.41 -4.32
CA ASN A 267 2.86 23.79 -4.43
C ASN A 267 2.04 23.65 -3.14
N ILE A 268 2.64 23.31 -2.00
CA ILE A 268 1.90 23.13 -0.73
C ILE A 268 2.08 24.34 0.22
N ALA A 269 2.93 25.31 -0.11
CA ALA A 269 3.16 26.49 0.74
C ALA A 269 2.45 27.78 0.28
N VAL A 270 1.68 27.74 -0.82
CA VAL A 270 0.91 28.91 -1.28
C VAL A 270 -0.43 28.45 -1.86
N GLN A 271 -1.41 28.23 -0.98
CA GLN A 271 -2.83 28.50 -1.21
C GLN A 271 -3.58 28.51 0.11
#